data_AF-A0A937IMA1-F1
#
_entry.id   AF-A0A937IMA1-F1
#
_cell.length_a   1.000
_cell.length_b   1.000
_cell.length_c   1.000
_cell.angle_alpha   90.00
_cell.angle_beta   90.00
_cell.angle_gamma   90.00
#
_symmetry.space_group_name_H-M   'P 1'
#
loop_
_entity.id
_entity.type
_entity.pdbx_description
1 polymer ?
#
loop_
_entity_poly.entity_id
_entity_poly.type
_entity_poly.pdbx_seq_one_letter_code
_entity_poly.pdbx_strand_id
1 'polypeptide(L)'
;MRHLRDDTVLILDGEVRVYRRERSRRWQAAFSIDGKAIRISTGKRDLEEAKEIARDTYLEYKFRHKNDLPVITKKFSDVARLAIADMRKQLDAGL
;
A
#
# COMPACT_ATOMS: atom_id res chain seq x y z
N MET A 1 11.40 -23.42 -0.49
CA MET A 1 11.59 -22.20 0.33
C MET A 1 11.85 -21.01 -0.59
N ARG A 2 11.18 -19.87 -0.39
CA ARG A 2 11.41 -18.64 -1.17
C ARG A 2 12.78 -18.09 -0.75
N HIS A 3 13.77 -18.14 -1.63
CA HIS A 3 15.04 -17.45 -1.39
C HIS A 3 14.77 -15.94 -1.31
N LEU A 4 14.97 -15.37 -0.12
CA LEU A 4 15.02 -13.93 0.05
C LEU A 4 16.38 -13.46 -0.47
N ARG A 5 16.40 -12.36 -1.21
CA ARG A 5 17.67 -11.74 -1.67
C ARG A 5 18.36 -11.13 -0.45
N ASP A 6 19.70 -11.09 -0.46
CA ASP A 6 20.52 -10.50 0.62
C ASP A 6 20.09 -9.07 0.99
N ASP A 7 19.60 -8.31 0.01
CA ASP A 7 19.04 -6.96 0.18
C ASP A 7 17.56 -6.97 0.60
N THR A 8 17.21 -7.79 1.59
CA THR A 8 15.83 -7.86 2.12
C THR A 8 15.84 -7.73 3.64
N VAL A 9 15.04 -6.79 4.14
CA VAL A 9 14.81 -6.57 5.57
C VAL A 9 13.34 -6.79 5.86
N LEU A 10 13.05 -7.57 6.90
CA LEU A 10 11.71 -7.76 7.43
C LEU A 10 11.51 -6.82 8.61
N ILE A 11 10.37 -6.13 8.63
CA ILE A 11 9.97 -5.25 9.74
C ILE A 11 8.54 -5.58 10.15
N LEU A 12 8.11 -5.10 11.32
CA LEU A 12 6.79 -5.39 11.91
C LEU A 12 6.54 -6.91 11.97
N ASP A 13 7.47 -7.63 12.60
CA ASP A 13 7.41 -9.08 12.78
C ASP A 13 7.25 -9.89 11.48
N GLY A 14 7.71 -9.32 10.36
CA GLY A 14 7.65 -9.96 9.04
C GLY A 14 6.42 -9.61 8.21
N GLU A 15 5.51 -8.77 8.72
CA GLU A 15 4.35 -8.29 7.94
C GLU A 15 4.77 -7.43 6.74
N VAL A 16 5.88 -6.69 6.89
CA VAL A 16 6.38 -5.80 5.85
C VAL A 16 7.79 -6.20 5.45
N ARG A 17 7.97 -6.42 4.14
CA ARG A 17 9.24 -6.72 3.51
C ARG A 17 9.78 -5.50 2.79
N VAL A 18 10.89 -4.98 3.26
CA VAL A 18 11.64 -3.87 2.65
C VAL A 18 12.79 -4.45 1.84
N TYR A 19 12.91 -4.09 0.56
CA TYR A 19 13.89 -4.71 -0.34
C TYR A 19 14.33 -3.76 -1.46
N ARG A 20 15.51 -4.02 -2.03
CA ARG A 20 15.97 -3.35 -3.27
C ARG A 20 15.82 -4.25 -4.48
N ARG A 21 15.65 -3.64 -5.65
CA ARG A 21 15.76 -4.32 -6.95
C ARG A 21 17.18 -4.20 -7.47
N GLU A 22 17.61 -5.20 -8.22
CA GLU A 22 18.96 -5.30 -8.79
C GLU A 22 19.44 -4.03 -9.51
N ARG A 23 18.55 -3.36 -10.27
CA ARG A 23 18.87 -2.15 -11.04
C ARG A 23 18.41 -0.86 -10.38
N SER A 24 18.06 -0.86 -9.09
CA SER A 24 17.57 0.33 -8.41
C SER A 24 18.22 0.54 -7.04
N ARG A 25 18.74 1.75 -6.83
CA ARG A 25 19.19 2.20 -5.51
C ARG A 25 18.07 2.58 -4.56
N ARG A 26 16.81 2.59 -5.03
CA ARG A 26 15.65 2.94 -4.21
C ARG A 26 15.06 1.69 -3.55
N TRP A 27 14.74 1.82 -2.27
CA TRP A 27 14.04 0.79 -1.52
C TRP A 27 12.57 0.70 -1.92
N GLN A 28 12.03 -0.51 -1.80
CA GLN A 28 10.63 -0.83 -2.01
C GLN A 28 10.11 -1.56 -0.79
N ALA A 29 8.83 -1.42 -0.52
CA ALA A 29 8.14 -2.19 0.50
C ALA A 29 7.08 -3.08 -0.15
N ALA A 30 6.90 -4.26 0.41
CA ALA A 30 5.85 -5.19 0.04
C ALA A 30 5.20 -5.77 1.29
N PHE A 31 3.88 -5.82 1.29
CA PHE A 31 3.05 -6.34 2.36
C PHE A 31 1.73 -6.85 1.80
N SER A 32 0.93 -7.53 2.62
CA SER A 32 -0.39 -8.03 2.22
C SER A 32 -1.44 -7.51 3.18
N ILE A 33 -2.57 -7.04 2.64
CA ILE A 33 -3.74 -6.63 3.43
C ILE A 33 -4.94 -7.31 2.80
N ASP A 34 -5.66 -8.09 3.61
CA ASP A 34 -6.85 -8.84 3.16
C ASP A 34 -6.58 -9.71 1.91
N GLY A 35 -5.48 -10.47 1.96
CA GLY A 35 -5.03 -11.31 0.83
C GLY A 35 -4.51 -10.56 -0.39
N LYS A 36 -4.61 -9.22 -0.45
CA LYS A 36 -4.10 -8.41 -1.56
C LYS A 36 -2.65 -8.02 -1.32
N ALA A 37 -1.77 -8.54 -2.18
CA ALA A 37 -0.37 -8.18 -2.18
C ALA A 37 -0.16 -6.76 -2.71
N ILE A 38 0.40 -5.90 -1.87
CA ILE A 38 0.70 -4.50 -2.16
C ILE A 38 2.22 -4.36 -2.29
N ARG A 39 2.64 -3.58 -3.28
CA ARG A 39 4.04 -3.19 -3.48
C ARG A 39 4.12 -1.71 -3.74
N ILE A 40 5.00 -1.04 -3.01
CA ILE A 40 5.22 0.39 -3.12
C ILE A 40 6.73 0.67 -3.23
N SER A 41 7.08 1.77 -3.89
CA SER A 41 8.43 2.32 -3.80
C SER A 41 8.45 3.28 -2.61
N THR A 42 9.40 3.12 -1.68
CA THR A 42 9.58 4.10 -0.60
C THR A 42 10.17 5.41 -1.14
N GLY A 43 10.84 5.34 -2.30
CA GLY A 43 11.47 6.50 -2.93
C GLY A 43 12.83 6.86 -2.33
N LYS A 44 13.20 6.23 -1.21
CA LYS A 44 14.41 6.51 -0.45
C LYS A 44 15.55 5.58 -0.82
N ARG A 45 16.78 6.08 -0.67
CA ARG A 45 18.03 5.31 -0.84
C ARG A 45 18.58 4.83 0.49
N ASP A 46 18.38 5.62 1.54
CA ASP A 46 18.68 5.23 2.90
C ASP A 46 17.70 4.15 3.38
N LEU A 47 18.21 3.18 4.15
CA LEU A 47 17.42 2.05 4.63
C LEU A 47 16.52 2.46 5.80
N GLU A 48 16.98 3.30 6.72
CA GLU A 48 16.18 3.65 7.89
C GLU A 48 15.01 4.55 7.49
N GLU A 49 15.25 5.55 6.65
CA GLU A 49 14.16 6.33 6.03
C GLU A 49 13.17 5.44 5.25
N ALA A 50 13.68 4.41 4.58
CA ALA A 50 12.83 3.47 3.87
C ALA A 50 11.98 2.60 4.80
N LYS A 51 12.50 2.20 5.96
CA LYS A 51 11.74 1.46 6.98
C LYS A 51 10.63 2.33 7.56
N GLU A 52 10.91 3.59 7.86
CA GLU A 52 9.90 4.54 8.35
C GLU A 52 8.75 4.68 7.35
N ILE A 53 9.04 5.01 6.10
CA ILE A 53 8.00 5.13 5.05
C ILE A 53 7.25 3.81 4.86
N ALA A 54 7.95 2.68 4.94
CA ALA A 54 7.31 1.37 4.82
C ALA A 54 6.34 1.09 5.98
N ARG A 55 6.71 1.47 7.22
CA ARG A 55 5.84 1.37 8.41
C ARG A 55 4.62 2.27 8.26
N ASP A 56 4.84 3.55 7.94
CA ASP A 56 3.77 4.54 7.82
C ASP A 56 2.77 4.13 6.74
N THR A 57 3.27 3.72 5.58
CA THR A 57 2.39 3.31 4.49
C THR A 57 1.62 2.04 4.84
N TYR A 58 2.25 1.08 5.53
CA TYR A 58 1.55 -0.11 5.97
C TYR A 58 0.42 0.22 6.95
N LEU A 59 0.69 1.07 7.94
CA LEU A 59 -0.30 1.52 8.92
C LEU A 59 -1.44 2.29 8.25
N GLU A 60 -1.14 3.19 7.31
CA GLU A 60 -2.15 3.93 6.57
C GLU A 60 -3.06 2.99 5.78
N TYR A 61 -2.50 2.00 5.10
CA TYR A 61 -3.29 1.03 4.38
C TYR A 61 -4.17 0.17 5.31
N LYS A 62 -3.62 -0.26 6.47
CA LYS A 62 -4.37 -1.04 7.47
C LYS A 62 -5.51 -0.22 8.06
N PHE A 63 -5.26 1.06 8.33
CA PHE A 63 -6.29 2.01 8.78
C PHE A 63 -7.38 2.19 7.74
N ARG A 64 -7.04 2.46 6.49
CA ARG A 64 -8.01 2.63 5.40
C ARG A 64 -8.87 1.37 5.23
N HIS A 65 -8.24 0.20 5.23
CA HIS A 65 -8.97 -1.07 5.13
C HIS A 65 -9.93 -1.29 6.30
N LYS A 66 -9.52 -0.98 7.54
CA LYS A 66 -10.40 -1.09 8.73
C LYS A 66 -11.61 -0.15 8.67
N ASN A 67 -11.50 0.97 7.97
CA ASN A 67 -12.58 1.96 7.83
C ASN A 67 -13.33 1.84 6.49
N ASP A 68 -13.19 0.72 5.78
CA ASP A 68 -13.77 0.48 4.45
C ASP A 68 -13.46 1.57 3.41
N LEU A 69 -12.34 2.28 3.61
CA LEU A 69 -11.88 3.32 2.70
C LEU A 69 -11.13 2.70 1.51
N PRO A 70 -11.30 3.23 0.29
CA PRO A 70 -10.57 2.76 -0.88
C PRO A 70 -9.05 2.83 -0.67
N VAL A 71 -8.44 1.65 -0.70
CA VAL A 71 -7.00 1.46 -0.58
C VAL A 71 -6.35 1.81 -1.94
N ILE A 72 -5.95 3.08 -2.07
CA ILE A 72 -5.31 3.71 -3.25
C ILE A 72 -5.83 3.16 -4.58
N THR A 73 -7.03 3.58 -4.94
CA THR A 73 -7.52 3.40 -6.31
C THR A 73 -6.83 4.41 -7.22
N LYS A 74 -5.65 4.09 -7.76
CA LYS A 74 -5.02 4.92 -8.80
C LYS A 74 -5.78 4.88 -10.13
N LYS A 75 -6.76 4.00 -10.28
CA LYS A 75 -7.54 3.85 -11.51
C LYS A 75 -8.70 4.84 -11.49
N PHE A 76 -8.77 5.65 -12.54
CA PHE A 76 -9.90 6.55 -12.76
C PHE A 76 -11.25 5.79 -12.76
N SER A 77 -11.28 4.54 -13.24
CA SER A 77 -12.48 3.70 -13.23
C SER A 77 -13.04 3.42 -11.83
N ASP A 78 -12.18 3.30 -10.84
CA ASP A 78 -12.59 3.03 -9.47
C ASP A 78 -13.15 4.30 -8.82
N VAL A 79 -12.51 5.45 -9.09
CA VAL A 79 -13.00 6.78 -8.67
C VAL A 79 -14.35 7.08 -9.33
N ALA A 80 -14.50 6.81 -10.62
CA ALA A 80 -15.76 7.00 -11.35
C ALA A 80 -16.88 6.14 -10.75
N ARG A 81 -16.60 4.88 -10.39
CA ARG A 81 -17.58 4.01 -9.73
C ARG A 81 -18.00 4.56 -8.36
N LEU A 82 -17.06 5.07 -7.57
CA LEU A 82 -17.35 5.68 -6.27
C LEU A 82 -18.23 6.93 -6.44
N ALA A 83 -17.89 7.80 -7.40
CA ALA A 83 -18.68 8.99 -7.69
C ALA A 83 -20.11 8.65 -8.14
N ILE A 84 -20.30 7.62 -8.97
CA ILE A 84 -21.64 7.15 -9.37
C ILE A 84 -22.42 6.64 -8.15
N ALA A 85 -21.78 5.88 -7.27
CA ALA A 85 -22.44 5.38 -6.06
C ALA A 85 -22.86 6.53 -5.12
N ASP A 86 -22.02 7.56 -4.98
CA ASP A 86 -22.30 8.74 -4.18
C ASP A 86 -23.46 9.57 -4.78
N MET A 87 -23.43 9.83 -6.08
CA MET A 87 -24.53 10.51 -6.78
C MET A 87 -25.86 9.76 -6.66
N ARG A 88 -25.87 8.42 -6.74
CA ARG A 88 -27.08 7.61 -6.51
C ARG A 88 -27.59 7.74 -5.08
N LYS A 89 -26.68 7.72 -4.10
CA LYS A 89 -27.03 7.90 -2.69
C LYS A 89 -27.64 9.28 -2.42
N GLN A 90 -27.16 10.32 -3.08
CA GLN A 90 -27.74 11.67 -3.00
C GLN A 90 -29.15 11.71 -3.58
N LEU A 91 -29.37 11.11 -4.75
CA LEU A 91 -30.71 10.99 -5.36
C LEU A 91 -31.69 10.22 -4.47
N ASP A 92 -31.27 9.08 -3.89
CA ASP A 92 -32.10 8.28 -2.98
C ASP A 92 -32.43 9.03 -1.68
N ALA A 93 -31.57 9.96 -1.26
CA ALA A 93 -31.79 10.83 -0.11
C ALA A 93 -32.68 12.05 -0.42
N GLY A 94 -33.13 12.21 -1.67
CA GLY A 94 -34.01 13.31 -2.10
C GLY A 94 -33.31 14.67 -2.24
N LEU A 95 -32.00 14.67 -2.49
CA LEU A 95 -31.18 15.84 -2.80
C LEU A 95 -30.94 15.99 -4.31
#